data_AF-A0A2E3QQY2-F1
#
_entry.id   AF-A0A2E3QQY2-F1
#
_cell.length_a   1.000
_cell.length_b   1.000
_cell.length_c   1.000
_cell.angle_alpha   90.00
_cell.angle_beta   90.00
_cell.angle_gamma   90.00
#
_symmetry.space_group_name_H-M   'P 1'
#
loop_
_entity.id
_entity.type
_entity.pdbx_description
1 polymer ?
#
loop_
_entity_poly.entity_id
_entity_poly.type
_entity_poly.pdbx_seq_one_letter_code
_entity_poly.pdbx_strand_id
1 'polypeptide(L)'
;MRSLRHVALLLLAPLAAAQPAIYPDLTGDELVSALASTYAPTSTYPYDRARDTLFAAVHLERLDDGTSTDSLRGFYSGHAVWLDPSLDPTTTAWNASPRYSTEHLWPENRGATDGTDAYRDLHHLAPVMQSVNSSRSDHPFGEVVDAEADRWWGPDGQTHTSMPTASVRDLYTEKRNGTTALLEPRESVAGDVARAMFYVWTVYGPNGADQLDADFWAAQREVLLDWHEQDPADDAETDRTLIIEGHQGTANPFVLDATLAARAFGPPPVQVALASFTAEQTPAGGRIEWSTSAEAGVASFRIDGRPDVFGSPWTTWGTTAATGEPSAYGLDIAALAIGAYRVGLAALDGDGVEISLGDIGLTIELATADEDDPAAQPFALAAPTPNPASGVAIATLTLDRLAHVLAVVYDALGREALVAFDQIAVGRVPIEVDTTRLAPGVYVLRAVAVDGSATASRTFSVAR
;
A
#
# COMPACT_ATOMS: atom_id res chain seq x y z
N MET A 1 39.26 -32.68 37.76
CA MET A 1 38.16 -32.83 36.79
C MET A 1 36.86 -32.35 37.44
N ARG A 2 36.47 -31.10 37.22
CA ARG A 2 35.14 -30.58 37.59
C ARG A 2 34.52 -30.01 36.32
N SER A 3 33.41 -30.60 35.90
CA SER A 3 32.64 -30.26 34.71
C SER A 3 31.82 -28.99 34.98
N LEU A 4 32.02 -27.96 34.17
CA LEU A 4 31.16 -26.76 34.10
C LEU A 4 30.01 -27.05 33.13
N ARG A 5 28.79 -27.13 33.67
CA ARG A 5 27.56 -27.13 32.86
C ARG A 5 27.22 -25.68 32.50
N HIS A 6 27.26 -25.37 31.21
CA HIS A 6 26.76 -24.10 30.68
C HIS A 6 25.24 -24.20 30.59
N VAL A 7 24.53 -23.39 31.37
CA VAL A 7 23.08 -23.18 31.22
C VAL A 7 22.94 -22.01 30.24
N ALA A 8 22.49 -22.30 29.01
CA ALA A 8 22.08 -21.28 28.06
C ALA A 8 20.71 -20.75 28.51
N LEU A 9 20.66 -19.50 28.97
CA LEU A 9 19.42 -18.80 29.26
C LEU A 9 18.88 -18.25 27.94
N LEU A 10 17.86 -18.92 27.38
CA LEU A 10 17.11 -18.38 26.25
C LEU A 10 16.28 -17.20 26.76
N LEU A 11 16.71 -15.98 26.47
CA LEU A 11 15.88 -14.79 26.61
C LEU A 11 14.81 -14.86 25.52
N LEU A 12 13.59 -15.28 25.87
CA LEU A 12 12.43 -14.97 25.04
C LEU A 12 12.17 -13.47 25.16
N ALA A 13 12.44 -12.73 24.08
CA ALA A 13 11.86 -11.40 23.93
C ALA A 13 10.33 -11.54 23.97
N PRO A 14 9.62 -10.69 24.73
CA PRO A 14 8.17 -10.67 24.63
C PRO A 14 7.79 -10.28 23.20
N LEU A 15 6.90 -11.04 22.55
CA LEU A 15 6.23 -10.54 21.36
C LEU A 15 5.49 -9.27 21.79
N ALA A 16 5.93 -8.11 21.30
CA ALA A 16 5.11 -6.91 21.33
C ALA A 16 3.79 -7.25 20.63
N ALA A 17 2.67 -7.12 21.35
CA ALA A 17 1.38 -7.15 20.69
C ALA A 17 1.38 -5.99 19.69
N ALA A 18 1.25 -6.28 18.39
CA ALA A 18 1.11 -5.24 17.39
C ALA A 18 -0.04 -4.31 17.81
N GLN A 19 0.23 -3.01 17.89
CA GLN A 19 -0.83 -2.04 18.13
C GLN A 19 -1.92 -2.24 17.06
N PRO A 20 -3.21 -2.23 17.45
CA PRO A 20 -4.28 -2.36 16.47
C PRO A 20 -4.21 -1.18 15.50
N ALA A 21 -4.25 -1.48 14.20
CA ALA A 21 -4.21 -0.46 13.16
C ALA A 21 -5.32 0.58 13.37
N ILE A 22 -4.98 1.85 13.20
CA ILE A 22 -5.89 2.98 13.33
C ILE A 22 -6.79 2.99 12.09
N TYR A 23 -8.11 2.93 12.28
CA TYR A 23 -9.11 2.85 11.20
C TYR A 23 -8.81 1.75 10.16
N PRO A 24 -8.72 0.47 10.55
CA PRO A 24 -8.17 -0.59 9.69
C PRO A 24 -8.92 -0.78 8.37
N ASP A 25 -10.19 -0.38 8.33
CA ASP A 25 -11.08 -0.53 7.18
C ASP A 25 -11.12 0.71 6.26
N LEU A 26 -10.41 1.80 6.60
CA LEU A 26 -10.40 3.05 5.81
C LEU A 26 -9.08 3.23 5.06
N THR A 27 -9.19 3.79 3.84
CA THR A 27 -8.08 4.19 2.96
C THR A 27 -8.37 5.53 2.27
N GLY A 28 -7.36 6.14 1.64
CA GLY A 28 -7.51 7.35 0.83
C GLY A 28 -8.20 8.51 1.56
N ASP A 29 -9.04 9.25 0.85
CA ASP A 29 -9.70 10.45 1.36
C ASP A 29 -10.60 10.20 2.57
N GLU A 30 -11.23 9.02 2.66
CA GLU A 30 -12.07 8.64 3.82
C GLU A 30 -11.20 8.47 5.08
N LEU A 31 -10.05 7.83 4.95
CA LEU A 31 -9.07 7.71 6.03
C LEU A 31 -8.53 9.09 6.43
N VAL A 32 -8.13 9.91 5.45
CA VAL A 32 -7.60 11.26 5.70
C VAL A 32 -8.62 12.11 6.46
N SER A 33 -9.90 12.05 6.06
CA SER A 33 -10.98 12.77 6.74
C SER A 33 -11.19 12.28 8.18
N ALA A 34 -11.18 10.96 8.40
CA ALA A 34 -11.33 10.38 9.74
C ALA A 34 -10.16 10.72 10.67
N LEU A 35 -8.93 10.69 10.14
CA LEU A 35 -7.72 11.09 10.85
C LEU A 35 -7.77 12.57 11.22
N ALA A 36 -8.07 13.45 10.26
CA ALA A 36 -8.16 14.89 10.52
C ALA A 36 -9.17 15.23 11.61
N SER A 37 -10.34 14.57 11.60
CA SER A 37 -11.37 14.78 12.63
C SER A 37 -10.92 14.35 14.04
N THR A 38 -9.97 13.42 14.15
CA THR A 38 -9.60 12.76 15.41
C THR A 38 -8.28 13.27 15.97
N TYR A 39 -7.34 13.59 15.08
CA TYR A 39 -5.96 13.95 15.42
C TYR A 39 -5.64 15.42 15.21
N ALA A 40 -6.57 16.25 14.72
CA ALA A 40 -6.43 17.70 14.78
C ALA A 40 -6.25 18.18 16.23
N PRO A 41 -5.38 19.18 16.48
CA PRO A 41 -5.11 19.62 17.83
C PRO A 41 -6.38 20.18 18.48
N THR A 42 -6.64 19.76 19.72
CA THR A 42 -7.78 20.27 20.50
C THR A 42 -7.57 21.70 20.99
N SER A 43 -6.32 22.13 21.07
CA SER A 43 -5.94 23.52 21.34
C SER A 43 -4.54 23.81 20.80
N THR A 44 -4.32 25.06 20.39
CA THR A 44 -3.04 25.55 19.90
C THR A 44 -2.56 26.72 20.77
N TYR A 45 -1.25 26.82 20.99
CA TYR A 45 -0.66 27.92 21.76
C TYR A 45 -0.43 29.15 20.90
N PRO A 46 -0.42 30.38 21.48
CA PRO A 46 0.20 31.51 20.81
C PRO A 46 1.64 31.16 20.38
N TYR A 47 2.08 31.67 19.23
CA TYR A 47 3.30 31.20 18.57
C TYR A 47 4.55 31.25 19.46
N ASP A 48 4.76 32.34 20.22
CA ASP A 48 5.89 32.44 21.15
C ASP A 48 5.89 31.30 22.19
N ARG A 49 4.73 31.00 22.77
CA ARG A 49 4.58 29.89 23.72
C ARG A 49 4.77 28.52 23.05
N ALA A 50 4.31 28.35 21.81
CA ALA A 50 4.57 27.12 21.06
C ALA A 50 6.08 26.91 20.91
N ARG A 51 6.83 27.93 20.51
CA ARG A 51 8.29 27.83 20.34
C ARG A 51 9.02 27.56 21.64
N ASP A 52 8.66 28.23 22.73
CA ASP A 52 9.29 27.98 24.02
C ASP A 52 9.01 26.56 24.52
N THR A 53 7.78 26.07 24.32
CA THR A 53 7.41 24.67 24.62
C THR A 53 8.18 23.69 23.75
N LEU A 54 8.31 23.98 22.46
CA LEU A 54 9.06 23.16 21.51
C LEU A 54 10.51 22.97 21.97
N PHE A 55 11.17 24.06 22.38
CA PHE A 55 12.59 24.05 22.74
C PHE A 55 12.83 23.49 24.15
N ALA A 56 11.99 23.83 25.13
CA ALA A 56 12.22 23.45 26.53
C ALA A 56 11.52 22.15 26.97
N ALA A 57 10.52 21.66 26.22
CA ALA A 57 9.78 20.46 26.60
C ALA A 57 9.84 19.36 25.54
N VAL A 58 9.65 19.70 24.27
CA VAL A 58 9.52 18.70 23.18
C VAL A 58 10.89 18.18 22.74
N HIS A 59 11.85 19.08 22.47
CA HIS A 59 13.19 18.73 21.92
C HIS A 59 14.32 18.78 22.95
N LEU A 60 14.00 19.00 24.22
CA LEU A 60 14.99 18.96 25.28
C LEU A 60 15.31 17.49 25.60
N GLU A 61 16.58 17.14 25.50
CA GLU A 61 17.06 15.78 25.73
C GLU A 61 16.83 15.36 27.19
N ARG A 62 16.47 14.09 27.36
CA ARG A 62 16.21 13.49 28.67
C ARG A 62 17.04 12.22 28.84
N LEU A 63 17.43 11.94 30.08
CA LEU A 63 17.98 10.65 30.48
C LEU A 63 16.86 9.62 30.63
N ASP A 64 17.22 8.34 30.71
CA ASP A 64 16.29 7.20 30.86
C ASP A 64 15.36 7.32 32.08
N ASP A 65 15.76 8.07 33.11
CA ASP A 65 14.94 8.35 34.30
C ASP A 65 14.00 9.57 34.14
N GLY A 66 13.94 10.13 32.93
CA GLY A 66 13.13 11.28 32.56
C GLY A 66 13.73 12.64 32.96
N THR A 67 14.92 12.66 33.56
CA THR A 67 15.57 13.93 33.94
C THR A 67 16.12 14.67 32.71
N SER A 68 15.89 15.98 32.66
CA SER A 68 16.44 16.85 31.61
C SER A 68 17.96 16.86 31.66
N THR A 69 18.61 16.81 30.50
CA THR A 69 20.05 17.10 30.36
C THR A 69 20.33 18.58 30.08
N ASP A 70 19.27 19.38 29.94
CA ASP A 70 19.29 20.78 29.53
C ASP A 70 19.99 20.98 28.17
N SER A 71 19.99 19.94 27.34
CA SER A 71 20.61 19.90 26.01
C SER A 71 19.52 19.89 24.94
N LEU A 72 19.57 20.86 24.04
CA LEU A 72 18.69 20.96 22.87
C LEU A 72 19.43 20.41 21.65
N ARG A 73 18.94 19.30 21.09
CA ARG A 73 19.49 18.76 19.83
C ARG A 73 18.77 19.35 18.63
N GLY A 74 19.55 19.78 17.64
CA GLY A 74 19.06 20.29 16.37
C GLY A 74 18.46 19.20 15.51
N PHE A 75 17.27 19.47 14.98
CA PHE A 75 16.50 18.49 14.24
C PHE A 75 17.09 18.08 12.90
N TYR A 76 17.91 18.90 12.23
CA TYR A 76 18.58 18.54 10.97
C TYR A 76 20.06 18.16 11.16
N SER A 77 20.81 18.96 11.91
CA SER A 77 22.25 18.73 12.09
C SER A 77 22.57 17.66 13.12
N GLY A 78 21.64 17.31 14.02
CA GLY A 78 21.95 16.49 15.18
C GLY A 78 22.94 17.13 16.16
N HIS A 79 23.37 18.38 15.95
CA HIS A 79 24.23 19.11 16.89
C HIS A 79 23.42 19.56 18.10
N ALA A 80 24.00 19.46 19.30
CA ALA A 80 23.31 19.83 20.53
C ALA A 80 23.96 21.03 21.22
N VAL A 81 23.12 21.90 21.80
CA VAL A 81 23.53 23.06 22.59
C VAL A 81 22.88 23.04 23.96
N TRP A 82 23.61 23.48 24.98
CA TRP A 82 23.06 23.63 26.32
C TRP A 82 22.15 24.86 26.41
N LEU A 83 21.00 24.72 27.06
CA LEU A 83 20.07 25.80 27.38
C LEU A 83 20.05 26.04 28.90
N ASP A 84 20.25 27.28 29.33
CA ASP A 84 20.09 27.64 30.73
C ASP A 84 18.59 27.56 31.12
N PRO A 85 18.19 26.66 32.03
CA PRO A 85 16.78 26.48 32.39
C PRO A 85 16.20 27.68 33.14
N SER A 86 17.02 28.64 33.57
CA SER A 86 16.57 29.89 34.19
C SER A 86 16.28 31.01 33.19
N LEU A 87 16.62 30.82 31.92
CA LEU A 87 16.44 31.79 30.85
C LEU A 87 15.34 31.36 29.88
N ASP A 88 14.90 32.31 29.07
CA ASP A 88 13.99 32.05 27.97
C ASP A 88 14.65 31.11 26.94
N PRO A 89 14.05 29.95 26.62
CA PRO A 89 14.72 28.89 25.87
C PRO A 89 14.98 29.29 24.42
N THR A 90 14.02 29.96 23.76
CA THR A 90 14.17 30.37 22.36
C THR A 90 15.18 31.51 22.22
N THR A 91 15.20 32.46 23.16
CA THR A 91 16.22 33.51 23.23
C THR A 91 17.61 32.94 23.51
N THR A 92 17.72 31.95 24.40
CA THR A 92 18.98 31.30 24.73
C THR A 92 19.54 30.56 23.52
N ALA A 93 18.70 29.78 22.84
CA ALA A 93 19.09 29.05 21.62
C ALA A 93 19.45 29.99 20.46
N TRP A 94 18.77 31.14 20.33
CA TRP A 94 19.12 32.18 19.35
C TRP A 94 20.48 32.83 19.60
N ASN A 95 20.90 32.91 20.86
CA ASN A 95 22.17 33.51 21.27
C ASN A 95 23.31 32.48 21.40
N ALA A 96 23.02 31.19 21.23
CA ALA A 96 24.02 30.13 21.20
C ALA A 96 24.97 30.23 19.99
N SER A 97 26.05 29.45 20.02
CA SER A 97 26.99 29.33 18.91
C SER A 97 27.24 27.85 18.61
N PRO A 98 26.72 27.30 17.49
CA PRO A 98 25.89 27.95 16.47
C PRO A 98 24.50 28.38 16.97
N ARG A 99 23.86 29.32 16.27
CA ARG A 99 22.53 29.84 16.60
C ARG A 99 21.43 28.88 16.12
N TYR A 100 20.33 28.84 16.84
CA TYR A 100 19.15 28.04 16.48
C TYR A 100 17.91 28.90 16.25
N SER A 101 17.08 28.48 15.30
CA SER A 101 15.76 29.05 15.00
C SER A 101 14.71 27.95 14.91
N THR A 102 13.44 28.36 14.87
CA THR A 102 12.31 27.46 14.64
C THR A 102 12.14 27.26 13.14
N GLU A 103 12.19 26.01 12.69
CA GLU A 103 11.81 25.56 11.35
C GLU A 103 10.34 25.20 11.35
N HIS A 104 9.64 25.56 10.27
CA HIS A 104 8.40 24.90 9.87
C HIS A 104 8.71 23.88 8.77
N LEU A 105 8.57 22.59 9.08
CA LEU A 105 8.86 21.52 8.10
C LEU A 105 7.96 21.68 6.86
N TRP A 106 6.68 22.02 7.06
CA TRP A 106 5.85 22.59 6.01
C TRP A 106 6.11 24.10 5.90
N PRO A 107 6.60 24.66 4.78
CA PRO A 107 7.00 26.07 4.73
C PRO A 107 5.84 27.04 5.01
N GLU A 108 6.12 28.12 5.76
CA GLU A 108 5.11 29.12 6.14
C GLU A 108 4.40 29.76 4.92
N ASN A 109 5.14 29.95 3.82
CA ASN A 109 4.63 30.57 2.60
C ASN A 109 3.86 29.57 1.69
N ARG A 110 3.66 28.33 2.14
CA ARG A 110 2.91 27.26 1.45
C ARG A 110 1.56 26.97 2.15
N GLY A 111 1.01 27.94 2.87
CA GLY A 111 -0.31 27.86 3.53
C GLY A 111 -0.25 27.75 5.07
N ALA A 112 0.85 27.30 5.65
CA ALA A 112 1.06 27.33 7.11
C ALA A 112 1.46 28.74 7.59
N THR A 113 0.75 29.79 7.15
CA THR A 113 1.12 31.19 7.35
C THR A 113 0.72 31.71 8.74
N ASP A 114 1.43 32.72 9.24
CA ASP A 114 1.11 33.39 10.52
C ASP A 114 -0.39 33.69 10.69
N GLY A 115 -0.92 33.32 11.85
CA GLY A 115 -2.34 33.39 12.20
C GLY A 115 -3.14 32.11 11.96
N THR A 116 -2.59 31.10 11.28
CA THR A 116 -3.23 29.79 11.09
C THR A 116 -2.99 28.85 12.29
N ASP A 117 -3.76 27.76 12.37
CA ASP A 117 -3.49 26.70 13.34
C ASP A 117 -2.28 25.86 12.93
N ALA A 118 -2.12 25.56 11.64
CA ALA A 118 -0.93 24.92 11.11
C ALA A 118 0.35 25.65 11.55
N TYR A 119 0.41 26.98 11.43
CA TYR A 119 1.60 27.79 11.78
C TYR A 119 2.17 27.54 13.19
N ARG A 120 1.34 27.10 14.13
CA ARG A 120 1.67 26.98 15.55
C ARG A 120 1.60 25.55 16.08
N ASP A 121 1.40 24.57 15.21
CA ASP A 121 1.33 23.15 15.58
C ASP A 121 2.74 22.54 15.77
N LEU A 122 3.04 22.13 17.00
CA LEU A 122 4.32 21.53 17.40
C LEU A 122 4.73 20.26 16.63
N HIS A 123 3.78 19.53 16.01
CA HIS A 123 4.08 18.30 15.26
C HIS A 123 4.94 18.51 14.02
N HIS A 124 4.99 19.74 13.49
CA HIS A 124 5.79 20.07 12.30
C HIS A 124 6.75 21.25 12.52
N LEU A 125 6.86 21.75 13.76
CA LEU A 125 7.90 22.70 14.13
C LEU A 125 9.15 21.97 14.61
N ALA A 126 10.32 22.53 14.36
CA ALA A 126 11.57 21.92 14.81
C ALA A 126 12.65 22.95 15.17
N PRO A 127 13.47 22.72 16.22
CA PRO A 127 14.66 23.53 16.48
C PRO A 127 15.75 23.13 15.50
N VAL A 128 16.25 24.07 14.71
CA VAL A 128 17.30 23.80 13.72
C VAL A 128 18.38 24.86 13.82
N MET A 129 19.59 24.51 13.39
CA MET A 129 20.63 25.53 13.20
C MET A 129 20.13 26.59 12.22
N GLN A 130 20.26 27.87 12.58
CA GLN A 130 19.75 28.99 11.78
C GLN A 130 20.34 29.02 10.37
N SER A 131 21.58 28.55 10.21
CA SER A 131 22.24 28.42 8.91
C SER A 131 21.56 27.40 8.00
N VAL A 132 21.03 26.31 8.55
CA VAL A 132 20.28 25.29 7.81
C VAL A 132 18.93 25.87 7.41
N ASN A 133 18.17 26.42 8.37
CA ASN A 133 16.85 27.03 8.14
C ASN A 133 16.92 28.11 7.05
N SER A 134 17.84 29.07 7.19
CA SER A 134 18.03 30.12 6.20
C SER A 134 18.43 29.58 4.82
N SER A 135 19.14 28.46 4.75
CA SER A 135 19.50 27.83 3.48
C SER A 135 18.35 27.01 2.90
N ARG A 136 17.52 26.39 3.74
CA ARG A 136 16.33 25.63 3.39
C ARG A 136 15.32 26.53 2.70
N SER A 137 15.03 27.72 3.22
CA SER A 137 13.99 28.61 2.68
C SER A 137 12.63 27.88 2.67
N ASP A 138 11.99 27.81 1.52
CA ASP A 138 10.78 27.08 1.19
C ASP A 138 11.07 25.98 0.16
N HIS A 139 12.35 25.60 0.01
CA HIS A 139 12.74 24.58 -0.95
C HIS A 139 12.18 23.21 -0.53
N PRO A 140 11.75 22.40 -1.52
CA PRO A 140 11.28 21.06 -1.26
C PRO A 140 12.37 20.18 -0.64
N PHE A 141 11.92 19.19 0.11
CA PHE A 141 12.75 18.08 0.51
C PHE A 141 12.99 17.13 -0.66
N GLY A 142 14.11 16.42 -0.64
CA GLY A 142 14.33 15.27 -1.49
C GLY A 142 15.78 14.86 -1.56
N GLU A 143 16.00 13.69 -2.16
CA GLU A 143 17.31 13.10 -2.40
C GLU A 143 18.22 14.06 -3.18
N VAL A 144 19.35 14.39 -2.57
CA VAL A 144 20.44 15.16 -3.15
C VAL A 144 21.54 14.16 -3.51
N VAL A 145 21.90 14.13 -4.79
CA VAL A 145 23.12 13.40 -5.18
C VAL A 145 24.30 14.07 -4.48
N ASP A 146 25.09 13.34 -3.68
CA ASP A 146 26.13 13.91 -2.80
C ASP A 146 27.10 14.84 -3.54
N ALA A 147 27.41 14.49 -4.80
CA ALA A 147 28.31 15.26 -5.65
C ALA A 147 27.73 16.61 -6.11
N GLU A 148 26.41 16.78 -6.01
CA GLU A 148 25.65 18.00 -6.30
C GLU A 148 25.34 18.81 -5.03
N ALA A 149 25.64 18.29 -3.83
CA ALA A 149 25.42 19.01 -2.58
C ALA A 149 26.40 20.19 -2.44
N ASP A 150 25.86 21.40 -2.29
CA ASP A 150 26.61 22.63 -2.08
C ASP A 150 26.99 22.85 -0.62
N ARG A 151 26.18 22.35 0.32
CA ARG A 151 26.36 22.56 1.76
C ARG A 151 25.93 21.35 2.58
N TRP A 152 26.59 21.21 3.71
CA TRP A 152 26.42 20.11 4.65
C TRP A 152 26.40 20.62 6.09
N TRP A 153 25.52 20.07 6.94
CA TRP A 153 25.47 20.36 8.37
C TRP A 153 25.28 19.08 9.17
N GLY A 154 26.13 18.87 10.16
CA GLY A 154 26.12 17.65 10.96
C GLY A 154 26.41 17.92 12.44
N PRO A 155 26.73 16.87 13.21
CA PRO A 155 26.79 16.94 14.67
C PRO A 155 27.95 17.81 15.20
N ASP A 156 28.89 18.19 14.34
CA ASP A 156 29.97 19.12 14.66
C ASP A 156 29.52 20.59 14.77
N GLY A 157 28.27 20.90 14.41
CA GLY A 157 27.70 22.23 14.50
C GLY A 157 28.27 23.23 13.49
N GLN A 158 28.95 22.76 12.45
CA GLN A 158 29.55 23.61 11.42
C GLN A 158 28.78 23.54 10.10
N THR A 159 28.97 24.57 9.26
CA THR A 159 28.55 24.54 7.85
C THR A 159 29.75 24.13 7.02
N HIS A 160 29.64 23.03 6.27
CA HIS A 160 30.67 22.61 5.33
C HIS A 160 30.24 22.88 3.90
N THR A 161 31.19 23.25 3.04
CA THR A 161 31.01 23.38 1.59
C THR A 161 31.76 22.29 0.82
N SER A 162 32.21 21.26 1.53
CA SER A 162 32.89 20.10 0.97
C SER A 162 32.26 18.85 1.53
N MET A 163 31.99 17.89 0.64
CA MET A 163 31.39 16.61 0.98
C MET A 163 32.13 15.92 2.14
N PRO A 164 31.43 15.54 3.23
CA PRO A 164 31.98 14.73 4.31
C PRO A 164 32.51 13.39 3.82
N THR A 165 33.40 12.80 4.61
CA THR A 165 33.89 11.45 4.34
C THR A 165 32.74 10.45 4.40
N ALA A 166 32.73 9.48 3.49
CA ALA A 166 31.65 8.50 3.37
C ALA A 166 31.28 7.79 4.69
N SER A 167 32.21 7.60 5.62
CA SER A 167 31.94 6.93 6.90
C SER A 167 31.05 7.70 7.88
N VAL A 168 30.81 8.99 7.63
CA VAL A 168 29.98 9.85 8.50
C VAL A 168 29.02 10.70 7.69
N ARG A 169 28.93 10.47 6.38
CA ARG A 169 28.15 11.31 5.46
C ARG A 169 26.69 11.33 5.87
N ASP A 170 26.17 10.16 6.22
CA ASP A 170 24.80 9.91 6.65
C ASP A 170 24.43 10.57 8.01
N LEU A 171 25.35 11.33 8.60
CA LEU A 171 25.10 12.15 9.78
C LEU A 171 24.86 13.63 9.43
N TYR A 172 24.91 13.98 8.15
CA TYR A 172 24.83 15.36 7.68
C TYR A 172 23.58 15.58 6.84
N THR A 173 22.91 16.69 7.10
CA THR A 173 21.90 17.25 6.19
C THR A 173 22.58 17.88 4.99
N GLU A 174 22.05 17.63 3.81
CA GLU A 174 22.57 18.11 2.52
C GLU A 174 21.69 19.19 1.91
N LYS A 175 22.33 20.12 1.18
CA LYS A 175 21.62 21.14 0.41
C LYS A 175 22.20 21.24 -0.98
N ARG A 176 21.34 21.06 -1.98
CA ARG A 176 21.57 21.53 -3.36
C ARG A 176 20.91 22.89 -3.56
N ASN A 177 21.64 23.89 -4.04
CA ASN A 177 21.12 25.22 -4.38
C ASN A 177 20.82 25.33 -5.88
N GLY A 178 20.32 26.48 -6.31
CA GLY A 178 20.04 26.76 -7.72
C GLY A 178 18.56 26.52 -8.09
N THR A 179 18.30 26.28 -9.37
CA THR A 179 16.93 26.20 -9.92
C THR A 179 16.16 24.95 -9.51
N THR A 180 16.86 23.89 -9.09
CA THR A 180 16.31 22.63 -8.59
C THR A 180 16.71 22.42 -7.13
N ALA A 181 16.63 23.49 -6.35
CA ALA A 181 17.07 23.49 -4.97
C ALA A 181 16.31 22.45 -4.13
N LEU A 182 17.06 21.64 -3.37
CA LEU A 182 16.54 20.61 -2.46
C LEU A 182 17.25 20.70 -1.12
N LEU A 183 16.58 20.25 -0.06
CA LEU A 183 17.22 19.89 1.21
C LEU A 183 16.99 18.39 1.44
N GLU A 184 18.06 17.66 1.71
CA GLU A 184 17.99 16.29 2.19
C GLU A 184 18.32 16.30 3.68
N PRO A 185 17.38 15.97 4.59
CA PRO A 185 17.71 15.81 6.00
C PRO A 185 18.68 14.62 6.16
N ARG A 186 19.41 14.56 7.28
CA ARG A 186 20.13 13.32 7.60
C ARG A 186 19.14 12.15 7.66
N GLU A 187 19.62 10.98 7.31
CA GLU A 187 18.88 9.75 7.09
C GLU A 187 18.08 9.37 8.33
N SER A 188 18.63 9.62 9.53
CA SER A 188 18.00 9.29 10.82
C SER A 188 16.78 10.14 11.18
N VAL A 189 16.35 11.09 10.33
CA VAL A 189 15.11 11.87 10.53
C VAL A 189 14.37 12.12 9.21
N ALA A 190 14.74 11.41 8.15
CA ALA A 190 14.03 11.53 6.88
C ALA A 190 12.58 11.07 7.03
N GLY A 191 12.35 10.01 7.80
CA GLY A 191 11.03 9.50 8.17
C GLY A 191 10.27 10.44 9.09
N ASP A 192 10.95 11.08 10.05
CA ASP A 192 10.34 12.09 10.92
C ASP A 192 9.79 13.28 10.10
N VAL A 193 10.57 13.74 9.11
CA VAL A 193 10.13 14.76 8.16
C VAL A 193 8.89 14.28 7.40
N ALA A 194 8.92 13.05 6.88
CA ALA A 194 7.78 12.46 6.18
C ALA A 194 6.52 12.42 7.04
N ARG A 195 6.60 11.89 8.25
CA ARG A 195 5.44 11.78 9.16
C ARG A 195 4.91 13.13 9.62
N ALA A 196 5.78 14.13 9.83
CA ALA A 196 5.34 15.49 10.10
C ALA A 196 4.61 16.14 8.91
N MET A 197 5.12 15.93 7.69
CA MET A 197 4.51 16.43 6.46
C MET A 197 3.16 15.75 6.16
N PHE A 198 3.08 14.43 6.36
CA PHE A 198 1.84 13.64 6.28
C PHE A 198 0.78 14.16 7.25
N TYR A 199 1.18 14.40 8.51
CA TYR A 199 0.29 14.97 9.52
C TYR A 199 -0.27 16.33 9.10
N VAL A 200 0.60 17.26 8.67
CA VAL A 200 0.18 18.61 8.27
C VAL A 200 -0.80 18.55 7.10
N TRP A 201 -0.49 17.75 6.08
CA TRP A 201 -1.39 17.57 4.95
C TRP A 201 -2.72 16.95 5.38
N THR A 202 -2.73 15.90 6.21
CA THR A 202 -3.96 15.27 6.70
C THR A 202 -4.84 16.25 7.48
N VAL A 203 -4.27 16.95 8.46
CA VAL A 203 -5.05 17.78 9.38
C VAL A 203 -5.52 19.06 8.71
N TYR A 204 -4.67 19.71 7.91
CA TYR A 204 -4.89 21.09 7.44
C TYR A 204 -5.12 21.22 5.94
N GLY A 205 -4.74 20.22 5.13
CA GLY A 205 -4.81 20.27 3.66
C GLY A 205 -6.24 20.20 3.11
N PRO A 206 -6.86 19.00 3.05
CA PRO A 206 -8.15 18.80 2.40
C PRO A 206 -9.34 19.42 3.15
N ASN A 207 -9.18 19.75 4.43
CA ASN A 207 -10.23 20.35 5.26
C ASN A 207 -10.18 21.89 5.32
N GLY A 208 -9.25 22.53 4.59
CA GLY A 208 -9.45 23.86 4.02
C GLY A 208 -9.42 25.08 4.95
N ALA A 209 -9.04 24.96 6.22
CA ALA A 209 -8.85 26.14 7.08
C ALA A 209 -7.64 26.98 6.66
N ASP A 210 -6.55 26.32 6.28
CA ASP A 210 -5.23 26.95 6.12
C ASP A 210 -4.74 27.00 4.65
N GLN A 211 -5.55 26.55 3.68
CA GLN A 211 -5.25 26.61 2.23
C GLN A 211 -3.82 26.17 1.86
N LEU A 212 -3.44 24.96 2.29
CA LEU A 212 -2.11 24.40 1.98
C LEU A 212 -1.88 24.25 0.47
N ASP A 213 -0.62 24.45 0.05
CA ASP A 213 -0.19 24.29 -1.35
C ASP A 213 -0.24 22.82 -1.80
N ALA A 214 -1.28 22.48 -2.57
CA ALA A 214 -1.52 21.15 -3.08
C ALA A 214 -0.49 20.70 -4.15
N ASP A 215 0.04 21.64 -4.94
CA ASP A 215 1.07 21.33 -5.95
C ASP A 215 2.39 20.99 -5.27
N PHE A 216 2.72 21.69 -4.18
CA PHE A 216 3.86 21.36 -3.33
C PHE A 216 3.71 19.98 -2.70
N TRP A 217 2.54 19.65 -2.15
CA TRP A 217 2.26 18.31 -1.63
C TRP A 217 2.44 17.23 -2.70
N ALA A 218 1.82 17.41 -3.87
CA ALA A 218 1.88 16.44 -4.96
C ALA A 218 3.33 16.16 -5.40
N ALA A 219 4.19 17.18 -5.41
CA ALA A 219 5.60 17.05 -5.74
C ALA A 219 6.46 16.41 -4.63
N GLN A 220 5.96 16.34 -3.39
CA GLN A 220 6.69 15.81 -2.24
C GLN A 220 6.25 14.39 -1.86
N ARG A 221 4.98 14.05 -2.10
CA ARG A 221 4.35 12.82 -1.60
C ARG A 221 5.19 11.55 -1.83
N GLU A 222 5.75 11.37 -3.02
CA GLU A 222 6.50 10.16 -3.38
C GLU A 222 7.77 10.01 -2.54
N VAL A 223 8.62 11.04 -2.48
CA VAL A 223 9.86 10.98 -1.67
C VAL A 223 9.57 10.82 -0.18
N LEU A 224 8.47 11.40 0.32
CA LEU A 224 8.08 11.23 1.72
C LEU A 224 7.58 9.81 2.01
N LEU A 225 6.90 9.15 1.07
CA LEU A 225 6.52 7.74 1.22
C LEU A 225 7.75 6.83 1.29
N ASP A 226 8.72 7.07 0.40
CA ASP A 226 9.99 6.34 0.37
C ASP A 226 10.76 6.53 1.69
N TRP A 227 10.84 7.76 2.20
CA TRP A 227 11.52 8.05 3.48
C TRP A 227 10.82 7.43 4.68
N HIS A 228 9.48 7.43 4.71
CA HIS A 228 8.73 6.79 5.79
C HIS A 228 8.96 5.27 5.85
N GLU A 229 9.16 4.62 4.71
CA GLU A 229 9.50 3.18 4.67
C GLU A 229 10.96 2.91 5.09
N GLN A 230 11.89 3.77 4.67
CA GLN A 230 13.32 3.61 4.93
C GLN A 230 13.73 3.98 6.37
N ASP A 231 13.04 4.95 6.97
CA ASP A 231 13.29 5.44 8.33
C ASP A 231 12.01 5.33 9.19
N PRO A 232 11.71 4.13 9.73
CA PRO A 232 10.54 3.91 10.58
C PRO A 232 10.57 4.75 11.86
N ALA A 233 9.40 5.05 12.41
CA ALA A 233 9.29 5.75 13.69
C ALA A 233 10.06 5.03 14.79
N ASP A 234 10.88 5.79 15.52
CA ASP A 234 11.67 5.29 16.64
C ASP A 234 11.09 5.74 17.99
N ASP A 235 11.74 5.30 19.08
CA ASP A 235 11.31 5.64 20.44
C ASP A 235 11.40 7.16 20.70
N ALA A 236 12.37 7.86 20.11
CA ALA A 236 12.55 9.30 20.32
C ALA A 236 11.42 10.10 19.65
N GLU A 237 11.00 9.72 18.45
CA GLU A 237 9.87 10.32 17.76
C GLU A 237 8.54 9.96 18.45
N THR A 238 8.40 8.73 18.93
CA THR A 238 7.24 8.29 19.72
C THR A 238 7.12 9.12 21.00
N ASP A 239 8.20 9.28 21.76
CA ASP A 239 8.22 10.12 22.96
C ASP A 239 7.89 11.58 22.61
N ARG A 240 8.47 12.11 21.53
CA ARG A 240 8.19 13.46 21.05
C ARG A 240 6.71 13.65 20.76
N THR A 241 6.07 12.72 20.05
CA THR A 241 4.65 12.86 19.69
C THR A 241 3.73 12.80 20.90
N LEU A 242 4.05 11.98 21.91
CA LEU A 242 3.31 11.88 23.16
C LEU A 242 3.51 13.11 24.06
N ILE A 243 4.69 13.72 24.06
CA ILE A 243 4.92 15.01 24.75
C ILE A 243 4.06 16.10 24.09
N ILE A 244 4.05 16.16 22.75
CA ILE A 244 3.22 17.13 22.03
C ILE A 244 1.73 16.90 22.30
N GLU A 245 1.29 15.64 22.34
CA GLU A 245 -0.08 15.28 22.74
C GLU A 245 -0.43 15.86 24.12
N GLY A 246 0.48 15.79 25.09
CA GLY A 246 0.30 16.41 26.40
C GLY A 246 0.08 17.95 26.36
N HIS A 247 0.52 18.62 25.30
CA HIS A 247 0.41 20.06 25.11
C HIS A 247 -0.76 20.51 24.22
N GLN A 248 -1.06 19.75 23.16
CA GLN A 248 -2.07 20.08 22.13
C GLN A 248 -3.30 19.14 22.12
N GLY A 249 -3.23 18.03 22.85
CA GLY A 249 -4.30 17.06 23.05
C GLY A 249 -4.35 15.92 22.03
N THR A 250 -3.50 15.93 21.00
CA THR A 250 -3.44 14.85 20.00
C THR A 250 -2.01 14.52 19.63
N ALA A 251 -1.75 13.23 19.37
CA ALA A 251 -0.50 12.73 18.81
C ALA A 251 -0.51 12.80 17.26
N ASN A 252 0.65 12.65 16.64
CA ASN A 252 0.77 12.42 15.21
C ASN A 252 0.47 10.94 14.92
N PRO A 253 -0.65 10.61 14.25
CA PRO A 253 -1.05 9.22 14.05
C PRO A 253 -0.07 8.46 13.15
N PHE A 254 0.67 9.13 12.26
CA PHE A 254 1.65 8.48 11.39
C PHE A 254 2.89 7.96 12.13
N VAL A 255 3.13 8.44 13.36
CA VAL A 255 4.14 7.90 14.30
C VAL A 255 3.59 6.66 15.02
N LEU A 256 2.28 6.62 15.29
CA LEU A 256 1.62 5.55 16.03
C LEU A 256 1.28 4.33 15.16
N ASP A 257 0.97 4.54 13.88
CA ASP A 257 0.62 3.48 12.94
C ASP A 257 1.32 3.71 11.60
N ALA A 258 2.41 2.96 11.40
CA ALA A 258 3.22 3.04 10.19
C ALA A 258 2.44 2.67 8.90
N THR A 259 1.30 1.99 9.00
CA THR A 259 0.49 1.60 7.82
C THR A 259 -0.31 2.77 7.24
N LEU A 260 -0.49 3.86 8.00
CA LEU A 260 -1.35 4.97 7.60
C LEU A 260 -0.84 5.71 6.39
N ALA A 261 0.47 5.93 6.26
CA ALA A 261 1.05 6.67 5.13
C ALA A 261 0.71 5.99 3.79
N ALA A 262 0.97 4.69 3.70
CA ALA A 262 0.64 3.90 2.51
C ALA A 262 -0.88 3.84 2.26
N ARG A 263 -1.70 3.63 3.31
CA ARG A 263 -3.16 3.56 3.16
C ARG A 263 -3.82 4.90 2.79
N ALA A 264 -3.26 6.02 3.25
CA ALA A 264 -3.80 7.36 3.01
C ALA A 264 -3.29 7.96 1.69
N PHE A 265 -2.01 7.75 1.37
CA PHE A 265 -1.31 8.48 0.31
C PHE A 265 -0.55 7.62 -0.68
N GLY A 266 -0.34 6.34 -0.35
CA GLY A 266 0.22 5.38 -1.27
C GLY A 266 -0.72 5.12 -2.45
N PRO A 267 -0.24 4.41 -3.49
CA PRO A 267 -1.13 3.92 -4.53
C PRO A 267 -2.27 3.13 -3.89
N PRO A 268 -3.51 3.21 -4.41
CA PRO A 268 -4.62 2.50 -3.81
C PRO A 268 -4.26 1.02 -3.72
N PRO A 269 -4.45 0.36 -2.56
CA PRO A 269 -4.22 -1.06 -2.47
C PRO A 269 -5.08 -1.73 -3.54
N VAL A 270 -4.47 -2.54 -4.38
CA VAL A 270 -5.20 -3.18 -5.48
C VAL A 270 -6.28 -4.06 -4.90
N GLN A 271 -7.52 -3.66 -5.12
CA GLN A 271 -8.69 -4.43 -4.76
C GLN A 271 -9.35 -4.85 -6.05
N VAL A 272 -9.50 -6.16 -6.24
CA VAL A 272 -10.24 -6.67 -7.39
C VAL A 272 -11.05 -7.89 -7.01
N ALA A 273 -12.30 -7.92 -7.45
CA ALA A 273 -13.18 -9.08 -7.35
C ALA A 273 -13.86 -9.30 -8.70
N LEU A 274 -13.77 -10.52 -9.25
CA LEU A 274 -14.39 -10.86 -10.52
C LEU A 274 -15.88 -11.19 -10.34
N ALA A 275 -16.73 -10.55 -11.13
CA ALA A 275 -18.14 -10.87 -11.29
C ALA A 275 -18.37 -11.88 -12.43
N SER A 276 -17.59 -11.80 -13.51
CA SER A 276 -17.63 -12.77 -14.62
C SER A 276 -16.26 -12.94 -15.27
N PHE A 277 -16.05 -14.10 -15.90
CA PHE A 277 -14.90 -14.40 -16.76
C PHE A 277 -15.32 -15.46 -17.79
N THR A 278 -15.40 -15.07 -19.06
CA THR A 278 -15.93 -15.89 -20.16
C THR A 278 -15.05 -15.81 -21.40
N ALA A 279 -15.13 -16.82 -22.26
CA ALA A 279 -14.53 -16.81 -23.59
C ALA A 279 -15.53 -17.32 -24.63
N GLU A 280 -15.51 -16.70 -25.80
CA GLU A 280 -16.27 -17.13 -26.96
C GLU A 280 -15.42 -17.14 -28.22
N GLN A 281 -15.77 -17.99 -29.19
CA GLN A 281 -15.15 -17.96 -30.52
C GLN A 281 -15.78 -16.83 -31.35
N THR A 282 -14.94 -16.04 -32.02
CA THR A 282 -15.35 -15.06 -33.02
C THR A 282 -14.89 -15.49 -34.42
N PRO A 283 -15.43 -14.88 -35.50
CA PRO A 283 -14.95 -15.15 -36.86
C PRO A 283 -13.46 -14.82 -37.08
N ALA A 284 -12.85 -14.00 -36.21
CA ALA A 284 -11.46 -13.56 -36.31
C ALA A 284 -10.50 -14.26 -35.33
N GLY A 285 -11.01 -15.12 -34.44
CA GLY A 285 -10.24 -15.74 -33.37
C GLY A 285 -11.11 -15.97 -32.13
N GLY A 286 -10.64 -15.65 -30.94
CA GLY A 286 -11.41 -15.74 -29.70
C GLY A 286 -11.63 -14.38 -29.08
N ARG A 287 -12.64 -14.25 -28.22
CA ARG A 287 -12.88 -13.07 -27.41
C ARG A 287 -12.98 -13.48 -25.96
N ILE A 288 -12.16 -12.87 -25.12
CA ILE A 288 -12.17 -13.05 -23.67
C ILE A 288 -12.88 -11.84 -23.06
N GLU A 289 -13.87 -12.08 -22.20
CA GLU A 289 -14.61 -11.02 -21.53
C GLU A 289 -14.63 -11.27 -20.02
N TRP A 290 -14.53 -10.20 -19.25
CA TRP A 290 -14.61 -10.27 -17.80
C TRP A 290 -15.26 -9.03 -17.22
N SER A 291 -15.78 -9.15 -16.01
CA SER A 291 -16.29 -8.00 -15.27
C SER A 291 -15.86 -8.05 -13.82
N THR A 292 -15.72 -6.89 -13.21
CA THR A 292 -15.32 -6.72 -11.82
C THR A 292 -16.51 -6.24 -10.98
N SER A 293 -16.70 -6.82 -9.79
CA SER A 293 -17.65 -6.34 -8.77
C SER A 293 -17.00 -5.39 -7.77
N ALA A 294 -15.67 -5.38 -7.70
CA ALA A 294 -14.83 -4.41 -6.99
C ALA A 294 -13.57 -4.22 -7.82
N GLU A 295 -13.14 -2.97 -7.99
CA GLU A 295 -11.91 -2.62 -8.70
C GLU A 295 -11.41 -1.27 -8.14
N ALA A 296 -10.22 -1.26 -7.58
CA ALA A 296 -9.51 -0.05 -7.15
C ALA A 296 -8.00 -0.30 -7.25
N GLY A 297 -7.23 0.71 -7.62
CA GLY A 297 -5.76 0.61 -7.72
C GLY A 297 -5.24 -0.20 -8.92
N VAL A 298 -6.12 -0.70 -9.79
CA VAL A 298 -5.72 -1.42 -11.01
C VAL A 298 -5.49 -0.42 -12.13
N ALA A 299 -4.30 -0.45 -12.74
CA ALA A 299 -3.98 0.33 -13.93
C ALA A 299 -4.28 -0.45 -15.22
N SER A 300 -4.05 -1.77 -15.21
CA SER A 300 -4.38 -2.63 -16.36
C SER A 300 -4.61 -4.07 -15.97
N PHE A 301 -5.25 -4.81 -16.87
CA PHE A 301 -5.38 -6.24 -16.83
C PHE A 301 -4.51 -6.88 -17.91
N ARG A 302 -3.85 -8.00 -17.58
CA ARG A 302 -3.12 -8.84 -18.53
C ARG A 302 -3.81 -10.18 -18.66
N ILE A 303 -4.00 -10.62 -19.91
CA ILE A 303 -4.51 -11.95 -20.25
C ILE A 303 -3.33 -12.79 -20.72
N ASP A 304 -3.07 -13.86 -19.98
CA ASP A 304 -2.13 -14.90 -20.37
C ASP A 304 -2.91 -16.15 -20.77
N GLY A 305 -2.42 -16.91 -21.75
CA GLY A 305 -3.08 -18.14 -22.15
C GLY A 305 -2.13 -19.21 -22.65
N ARG A 306 -2.61 -20.45 -22.58
CA ARG A 306 -1.93 -21.65 -23.10
C ARG A 306 -2.95 -22.71 -23.50
N PRO A 307 -2.61 -23.63 -24.42
CA PRO A 307 -3.40 -24.85 -24.60
C PRO A 307 -3.55 -25.58 -23.26
N ASP A 308 -4.72 -26.16 -22.99
CA ASP A 308 -4.96 -27.01 -21.80
C ASP A 308 -4.32 -28.40 -21.97
N VAL A 309 -3.01 -28.38 -22.20
CA VAL A 309 -2.14 -29.54 -22.34
C VAL A 309 -1.04 -29.40 -21.30
N PHE A 310 -0.81 -30.47 -20.54
CA PHE A 310 0.19 -30.46 -19.49
C PHE A 310 1.58 -30.06 -20.04
N GLY A 311 2.22 -29.09 -19.39
CA GLY A 311 3.54 -28.59 -19.78
C GLY A 311 3.52 -27.54 -20.90
N SER A 312 2.37 -27.15 -21.45
CA SER A 312 2.30 -26.02 -22.38
C SER A 312 2.73 -24.71 -21.70
N PRO A 313 3.59 -23.91 -22.36
CA PRO A 313 4.05 -22.64 -21.80
C PRO A 313 2.92 -21.60 -21.83
N TRP A 314 2.91 -20.73 -20.83
CA TRP A 314 2.07 -19.53 -20.81
C TRP A 314 2.60 -18.51 -21.81
N THR A 315 1.68 -17.84 -22.50
CA THR A 315 1.98 -16.72 -23.39
C THR A 315 1.03 -15.57 -23.12
N THR A 316 1.54 -14.35 -23.04
CA THR A 316 0.71 -13.16 -22.94
C THR A 316 -0.04 -12.93 -24.25
N TRP A 317 -1.36 -12.89 -24.17
CA TRP A 317 -2.24 -12.66 -25.30
C TRP A 317 -2.59 -11.18 -25.48
N GLY A 318 -2.59 -10.40 -24.38
CA GLY A 318 -2.70 -8.95 -24.45
C GLY A 318 -2.96 -8.30 -23.10
N THR A 319 -3.11 -6.97 -23.15
CA THR A 319 -3.36 -6.12 -21.98
C THR A 319 -4.49 -5.13 -22.28
N THR A 320 -5.34 -4.88 -21.29
CA THR A 320 -6.44 -3.90 -21.38
C THR A 320 -6.30 -2.91 -20.23
N ALA A 321 -6.36 -1.61 -20.53
CA ALA A 321 -6.36 -0.57 -19.49
C ALA A 321 -7.61 -0.71 -18.61
N ALA A 322 -7.40 -0.64 -17.30
CA ALA A 322 -8.47 -0.67 -16.32
C ALA A 322 -9.10 0.72 -16.20
N THR A 323 -10.35 0.77 -15.75
CA THR A 323 -11.06 2.04 -15.49
C THR A 323 -10.84 2.52 -14.06
N GLY A 324 -10.38 1.64 -13.17
CA GLY A 324 -10.20 1.92 -11.75
C GLY A 324 -11.48 1.82 -10.92
N GLU A 325 -12.58 1.32 -11.52
CA GLU A 325 -13.90 1.18 -10.92
C GLU A 325 -14.61 -0.07 -11.46
N PRO A 326 -15.57 -0.69 -10.74
CA PRO A 326 -16.28 -1.89 -11.20
C PRO A 326 -16.81 -1.77 -12.64
N SER A 327 -16.26 -2.59 -13.54
CA SER A 327 -16.44 -2.42 -15.00
C SER A 327 -16.43 -3.76 -15.73
N ALA A 328 -16.80 -3.72 -17.01
CA ALA A 328 -16.71 -4.86 -17.92
C ALA A 328 -15.65 -4.60 -18.99
N TYR A 329 -14.90 -5.64 -19.33
CA TYR A 329 -13.75 -5.59 -20.22
C TYR A 329 -13.83 -6.72 -21.25
N GLY A 330 -13.15 -6.51 -22.37
CA GLY A 330 -13.00 -7.52 -23.40
C GLY A 330 -11.67 -7.41 -24.11
N LEU A 331 -11.14 -8.54 -24.57
CA LEU A 331 -9.94 -8.63 -25.37
C LEU A 331 -10.14 -9.64 -26.51
N ASP A 332 -10.00 -9.17 -27.75
CA ASP A 332 -10.06 -10.03 -28.94
C ASP A 332 -8.67 -10.62 -29.24
N ILE A 333 -8.58 -11.95 -29.29
CA ILE A 333 -7.35 -12.70 -29.59
C ILE A 333 -7.40 -13.20 -31.01
N ALA A 334 -6.63 -12.57 -31.90
CA ALA A 334 -6.57 -12.91 -33.31
C ALA A 334 -6.08 -14.34 -33.53
N ALA A 335 -6.72 -15.05 -34.47
CA ALA A 335 -6.36 -16.41 -34.88
C ALA A 335 -6.32 -17.45 -33.75
N LEU A 336 -7.00 -17.21 -32.62
CA LEU A 336 -7.19 -18.22 -31.59
C LEU A 336 -8.12 -19.32 -32.13
N ALA A 337 -7.61 -20.55 -32.17
CA ALA A 337 -8.33 -21.69 -32.70
C ALA A 337 -9.35 -22.22 -31.69
N ILE A 338 -10.34 -22.95 -32.19
CA ILE A 338 -11.27 -23.74 -31.36
C ILE A 338 -10.46 -24.79 -30.60
N GLY A 339 -10.67 -24.88 -29.29
CA GLY A 339 -9.93 -25.79 -28.44
C GLY A 339 -10.07 -25.53 -26.94
N ALA A 340 -9.47 -26.38 -26.12
CA ALA A 340 -9.39 -26.19 -24.67
C ALA A 340 -8.14 -25.38 -24.31
N TYR A 341 -8.32 -24.32 -23.55
CA TYR A 341 -7.26 -23.41 -23.11
C TYR A 341 -7.32 -23.18 -21.60
N ARG A 342 -6.16 -22.90 -21.02
CA ARG A 342 -6.05 -22.27 -19.70
C ARG A 342 -5.80 -20.79 -19.94
N VAL A 343 -6.60 -19.94 -19.32
CA VAL A 343 -6.50 -18.49 -19.44
C VAL A 343 -6.32 -17.90 -18.05
N GLY A 344 -5.20 -17.21 -17.85
CA GLY A 344 -4.86 -16.47 -16.65
C GLY A 344 -5.24 -15.01 -16.79
N LEU A 345 -5.79 -14.43 -15.74
CA LEU A 345 -6.04 -13.00 -15.62
C LEU A 345 -5.19 -12.44 -14.48
N ALA A 346 -4.43 -11.40 -14.78
CA ALA A 346 -3.67 -10.66 -13.78
C ALA A 346 -4.10 -9.19 -13.78
N ALA A 347 -4.26 -8.61 -12.59
CA ALA A 347 -4.34 -7.17 -12.40
C ALA A 347 -2.94 -6.60 -12.18
N LEU A 348 -2.65 -5.44 -12.75
CA LEU A 348 -1.41 -4.72 -12.56
C LEU A 348 -1.73 -3.33 -11.99
N ASP A 349 -0.99 -2.92 -10.96
CA ASP A 349 -1.08 -1.55 -10.44
C ASP A 349 -0.32 -0.54 -11.33
N GLY A 350 -0.29 0.72 -10.90
CA GLY A 350 0.39 1.81 -11.60
C GLY A 350 1.91 1.62 -11.75
N ASP A 351 2.51 0.83 -10.88
CA ASP A 351 3.96 0.53 -10.84
C ASP A 351 4.29 -0.79 -11.55
N GLY A 352 3.27 -1.50 -12.05
CA GLY A 352 3.40 -2.76 -12.76
C GLY A 352 3.55 -3.98 -11.85
N VAL A 353 3.28 -3.84 -10.54
CA VAL A 353 3.23 -4.98 -9.62
C VAL A 353 2.01 -5.83 -9.96
N GLU A 354 2.26 -7.14 -10.10
CA GLU A 354 1.25 -8.10 -10.54
C GLU A 354 0.50 -8.70 -9.36
N ILE A 355 -0.83 -8.66 -9.44
CA ILE A 355 -1.72 -9.47 -8.62
C ILE A 355 -2.42 -10.46 -9.52
N SER A 356 -1.96 -11.71 -9.45
CA SER A 356 -2.55 -12.83 -10.17
C SER A 356 -3.94 -13.12 -9.59
N LEU A 357 -4.97 -13.01 -10.42
CA LEU A 357 -6.36 -13.27 -10.07
C LEU A 357 -6.77 -14.71 -10.29
N GLY A 358 -5.81 -15.55 -10.68
CA GLY A 358 -6.02 -16.96 -10.98
C GLY A 358 -6.01 -17.29 -12.46
N ASP A 359 -6.15 -18.59 -12.74
CA ASP A 359 -6.39 -19.08 -14.08
C ASP A 359 -7.64 -19.94 -14.16
N ILE A 360 -8.44 -19.69 -15.19
CA ILE A 360 -9.71 -20.37 -15.42
C ILE A 360 -9.55 -21.26 -16.66
N GLY A 361 -9.99 -22.52 -16.53
CA GLY A 361 -10.11 -23.43 -17.67
C GLY A 361 -11.28 -23.01 -18.54
N LEU A 362 -11.01 -22.55 -19.77
CA LEU A 362 -12.02 -22.13 -20.73
C LEU A 362 -11.93 -23.00 -21.98
N THR A 363 -13.08 -23.50 -22.44
CA THR A 363 -13.19 -24.18 -23.73
C THR A 363 -13.74 -23.17 -24.73
N ILE A 364 -12.95 -22.87 -25.75
CA ILE A 364 -13.40 -22.02 -26.86
C ILE A 364 -14.06 -22.95 -27.86
N GLU A 365 -15.39 -22.94 -27.86
CA GLU A 365 -16.26 -23.73 -28.73
C GLU A 365 -16.97 -22.82 -29.75
N LEU A 366 -17.50 -23.40 -30.83
CA LEU A 366 -18.39 -22.68 -31.74
C LEU A 366 -19.64 -22.25 -30.97
N ALA A 367 -20.05 -20.99 -31.10
CA ALA A 367 -21.36 -20.54 -30.63
C ALA A 367 -22.45 -21.37 -31.33
N THR A 368 -23.06 -22.32 -30.62
CA THR A 368 -24.18 -23.10 -31.14
C THR A 368 -25.47 -22.34 -30.88
N ALA A 369 -26.18 -21.98 -31.95
CA ALA A 369 -27.60 -21.71 -31.86
C ALA A 369 -28.33 -22.99 -31.42
N ASP A 370 -29.24 -22.85 -30.46
CA ASP A 370 -30.10 -23.87 -29.83
C ASP A 370 -29.41 -24.90 -28.91
N GLU A 371 -29.29 -24.54 -27.62
CA GLU A 371 -28.81 -25.40 -26.52
C GLU A 371 -29.78 -26.57 -26.14
N ASP A 372 -30.89 -26.74 -26.87
CA ASP A 372 -31.94 -27.73 -26.57
C ASP A 372 -31.93 -28.98 -27.49
N ASP A 373 -30.92 -29.16 -28.36
CA ASP A 373 -30.77 -30.39 -29.16
C ASP A 373 -29.72 -31.37 -28.59
N PRO A 374 -30.11 -32.35 -27.75
CA PRO A 374 -29.20 -33.36 -27.20
C PRO A 374 -28.63 -34.34 -28.25
N ALA A 375 -29.02 -34.25 -29.53
CA ALA A 375 -28.46 -35.10 -30.59
C ALA A 375 -27.16 -34.55 -31.20
N ALA A 376 -26.76 -33.30 -30.88
CA ALA A 376 -25.69 -32.60 -31.57
C ALA A 376 -24.28 -32.74 -30.94
N GLN A 377 -24.14 -33.22 -29.69
CA GLN A 377 -22.84 -33.30 -29.02
C GLN A 377 -22.63 -34.61 -28.22
N PRO A 378 -21.53 -35.36 -28.46
CA PRO A 378 -21.27 -36.66 -27.84
C PRO A 378 -20.76 -36.58 -26.39
N PHE A 379 -20.38 -35.39 -25.89
CA PHE A 379 -19.96 -35.13 -24.51
C PHE A 379 -20.26 -33.66 -24.15
N ALA A 380 -21.43 -33.38 -23.58
CA ALA A 380 -21.93 -32.03 -23.30
C ALA A 380 -22.33 -31.85 -21.84
N LEU A 381 -21.89 -30.76 -21.21
CA LEU A 381 -22.21 -30.42 -19.82
C LEU A 381 -23.13 -29.20 -19.80
N ALA A 382 -24.32 -29.30 -19.19
CA ALA A 382 -25.19 -28.15 -18.96
C ALA A 382 -24.72 -27.33 -17.76
N ALA A 383 -25.01 -26.03 -17.74
CA ALA A 383 -24.68 -25.18 -16.60
C ALA A 383 -25.35 -25.68 -15.30
N PRO A 384 -24.66 -25.65 -14.15
CA PRO A 384 -25.28 -25.96 -12.85
C PRO A 384 -26.51 -25.07 -12.58
N THR A 385 -27.60 -25.66 -12.10
CA THR A 385 -28.83 -24.93 -11.71
C THR A 385 -29.27 -25.32 -10.29
N PRO A 386 -29.68 -24.36 -9.43
CA PRO A 386 -29.77 -22.92 -9.67
C PRO A 386 -28.39 -22.23 -9.77
N ASN A 387 -28.33 -21.13 -10.53
CA ASN A 387 -27.17 -20.24 -10.64
C ASN A 387 -27.65 -18.79 -10.51
N PRO A 388 -27.31 -18.05 -9.44
CA PRO A 388 -26.37 -18.43 -8.37
C PRO A 388 -26.85 -19.60 -7.51
N ALA A 389 -25.90 -20.43 -7.07
CA ALA A 389 -26.15 -21.59 -6.24
C ALA A 389 -26.06 -21.24 -4.74
N SER A 390 -27.07 -21.61 -3.96
CA SER A 390 -27.14 -21.41 -2.50
C SER A 390 -27.42 -22.72 -1.74
N GLY A 391 -26.65 -23.77 -2.04
CA GLY A 391 -26.85 -25.11 -1.48
C GLY A 391 -26.34 -26.20 -2.41
N VAL A 392 -27.25 -26.91 -3.09
CA VAL A 392 -26.89 -27.89 -4.13
C VAL A 392 -27.32 -27.35 -5.49
N ALA A 393 -26.39 -27.34 -6.44
CA ALA A 393 -26.69 -27.08 -7.85
C ALA A 393 -26.53 -28.37 -8.67
N ILE A 394 -27.32 -28.53 -9.72
CA ILE A 394 -27.30 -29.71 -10.59
C ILE A 394 -26.89 -29.30 -11.99
N ALA A 395 -25.82 -29.91 -12.50
CA ALA A 395 -25.46 -29.87 -13.91
C ALA A 395 -25.84 -31.19 -14.58
N THR A 396 -26.28 -31.16 -15.83
CA THR A 396 -26.57 -32.39 -16.59
C THR A 396 -25.44 -32.67 -17.57
N LEU A 397 -24.75 -33.80 -17.41
CA LEU A 397 -23.79 -34.31 -18.38
C LEU A 397 -24.50 -35.25 -19.36
N THR A 398 -24.29 -35.06 -20.65
CA THR A 398 -24.76 -35.95 -21.73
C THR A 398 -23.55 -36.57 -22.41
N LEU A 399 -23.48 -37.90 -22.50
CA LEU A 399 -22.41 -38.61 -23.19
C LEU A 399 -22.91 -39.84 -23.96
N ASP A 400 -22.40 -40.07 -25.17
CA ASP A 400 -22.91 -41.08 -26.12
C ASP A 400 -22.30 -42.48 -25.95
N ARG A 401 -21.15 -42.56 -25.28
CA ARG A 401 -20.40 -43.79 -25.02
C ARG A 401 -20.05 -43.93 -23.55
N LEU A 402 -19.87 -45.16 -23.12
CA LEU A 402 -19.45 -45.46 -21.76
C LEU A 402 -18.01 -44.96 -21.51
N ALA A 403 -17.84 -44.10 -20.51
CA ALA A 403 -16.55 -43.53 -20.14
C ALA A 403 -16.44 -43.34 -18.62
N HIS A 404 -15.23 -43.44 -18.07
CA HIS A 404 -14.95 -42.97 -16.71
C HIS A 404 -14.89 -41.44 -16.75
N VAL A 405 -15.78 -40.79 -16.02
CA VAL A 405 -15.89 -39.34 -15.96
C VAL A 405 -15.47 -38.84 -14.59
N LEU A 406 -14.59 -37.84 -14.59
CA LEU A 406 -14.22 -37.04 -13.44
C LEU A 406 -14.76 -35.62 -13.65
N ALA A 407 -15.67 -35.17 -12.79
CA ALA A 407 -16.15 -33.79 -12.74
C ALA A 407 -15.69 -33.09 -11.47
N VAL A 408 -14.92 -32.01 -11.63
CA VAL A 408 -14.30 -31.26 -10.54
C VAL A 408 -14.68 -29.79 -10.67
N VAL A 409 -14.99 -29.19 -9.52
CA VAL A 409 -15.19 -27.76 -9.34
C VAL A 409 -13.86 -27.13 -8.99
N TYR A 410 -13.48 -26.13 -9.78
CA TYR A 410 -12.31 -25.31 -9.55
C TYR A 410 -12.74 -23.92 -9.09
N ASP A 411 -11.99 -23.34 -8.15
CA ASP A 411 -12.15 -21.91 -7.81
C ASP A 411 -11.58 -21.01 -8.92
N ALA A 412 -11.77 -19.70 -8.78
CA ALA A 412 -11.24 -18.70 -9.73
C ALA A 412 -9.70 -18.75 -9.87
N LEU A 413 -9.00 -19.33 -8.88
CA LEU A 413 -7.55 -19.54 -8.88
C LEU A 413 -7.12 -20.86 -9.54
N GLY A 414 -8.05 -21.61 -10.14
CA GLY A 414 -7.77 -22.88 -10.79
C GLY A 414 -7.44 -24.02 -9.82
N ARG A 415 -7.69 -23.83 -8.51
CA ARG A 415 -7.47 -24.85 -7.47
C ARG A 415 -8.70 -25.74 -7.37
N GLU A 416 -8.50 -27.04 -7.16
CA GLU A 416 -9.61 -27.97 -6.91
C GLU A 416 -10.33 -27.59 -5.61
N ALA A 417 -11.58 -27.18 -5.75
CA ALA A 417 -12.43 -26.82 -4.62
C ALA A 417 -13.29 -27.99 -4.17
N LEU A 418 -13.79 -28.80 -5.12
CA LEU A 418 -14.69 -29.93 -4.86
C LEU A 418 -14.66 -30.92 -6.04
N VAL A 419 -14.53 -32.22 -5.76
CA VAL A 419 -14.86 -33.26 -6.75
C VAL A 419 -16.36 -33.55 -6.69
N ALA A 420 -17.09 -33.19 -7.75
CA ALA A 420 -18.54 -33.31 -7.83
C ALA A 420 -19.00 -34.67 -8.41
N PHE A 421 -18.18 -35.31 -9.24
CA PHE A 421 -18.49 -36.59 -9.84
C PHE A 421 -17.21 -37.38 -10.15
N ASP A 422 -17.15 -38.67 -9.85
CA ASP A 422 -16.01 -39.53 -10.21
C ASP A 422 -16.48 -40.98 -10.40
N GLN A 423 -17.09 -41.26 -11.56
CA GLN A 423 -17.73 -42.55 -11.83
C GLN A 423 -17.75 -42.87 -13.33
N ILE A 424 -18.00 -44.14 -13.66
CA ILE A 424 -18.30 -44.56 -15.04
C ILE A 424 -19.73 -44.15 -15.38
N ALA A 425 -19.91 -43.45 -16.50
CA ALA A 425 -21.19 -42.89 -16.93
C ALA A 425 -21.47 -43.19 -18.41
N VAL A 426 -22.75 -43.15 -18.79
CA VAL A 426 -23.24 -43.14 -20.19
C VAL A 426 -24.64 -42.51 -20.21
N GLY A 427 -25.00 -41.84 -21.31
CA GLY A 427 -26.31 -41.21 -21.46
C GLY A 427 -26.41 -39.85 -20.77
N ARG A 428 -27.58 -39.51 -20.23
CA ARG A 428 -27.79 -38.28 -19.45
C ARG A 428 -27.62 -38.57 -17.96
N VAL A 429 -26.67 -37.89 -17.32
CA VAL A 429 -26.29 -38.10 -15.92
C VAL A 429 -26.32 -36.76 -15.16
N PRO A 430 -27.04 -36.66 -14.04
CA PRO A 430 -26.97 -35.48 -13.18
C PRO A 430 -25.66 -35.48 -12.37
N ILE A 431 -25.03 -34.31 -12.29
CA ILE A 431 -23.87 -34.02 -11.44
C ILE A 431 -24.34 -33.07 -10.35
N GLU A 432 -24.35 -33.55 -9.11
CA GLU A 432 -24.68 -32.73 -7.94
C GLU A 432 -23.44 -31.98 -7.46
N VAL A 433 -23.57 -30.67 -7.31
CA VAL A 433 -22.54 -29.76 -6.84
C VAL A 433 -22.98 -29.19 -5.50
N ASP A 434 -22.43 -29.72 -4.41
CA ASP A 434 -22.67 -29.22 -3.04
C ASP A 434 -21.81 -27.96 -2.78
N THR A 435 -22.43 -26.78 -2.86
CA THR A 435 -21.78 -25.49 -2.70
C THR A 435 -21.74 -24.99 -1.26
N THR A 436 -22.26 -25.75 -0.29
CA THR A 436 -22.38 -25.31 1.12
C THR A 436 -21.05 -25.00 1.78
N ARG A 437 -19.96 -25.61 1.31
CA ARG A 437 -18.59 -25.39 1.79
C ARG A 437 -17.77 -24.45 0.92
N LEU A 438 -18.34 -23.97 -0.19
CA LEU A 438 -17.68 -23.03 -1.08
C LEU A 438 -17.88 -21.59 -0.55
N ALA A 439 -16.88 -20.74 -0.73
CA ALA A 439 -17.02 -19.31 -0.48
C ALA A 439 -17.88 -18.67 -1.60
N PRO A 440 -18.59 -17.56 -1.34
CA PRO A 440 -19.22 -16.78 -2.40
C PRO A 440 -18.21 -16.42 -3.48
N GLY A 441 -18.55 -16.63 -4.75
CA GLY A 441 -17.63 -16.40 -5.86
C GLY A 441 -17.97 -17.20 -7.13
N VAL A 442 -17.11 -17.06 -8.14
CA VAL A 442 -17.22 -17.76 -9.43
C VAL A 442 -16.41 -19.06 -9.40
N TYR A 443 -16.99 -20.12 -9.94
CA TYR A 443 -16.40 -21.45 -10.03
C TYR A 443 -16.59 -22.05 -11.41
N VAL A 444 -15.73 -22.98 -11.79
CA VAL A 444 -15.87 -23.78 -13.00
C VAL A 444 -16.08 -25.24 -12.64
N LEU A 445 -17.21 -25.81 -13.04
CA LEU A 445 -17.41 -27.25 -13.07
C LEU A 445 -16.84 -27.78 -14.38
N ARG A 446 -15.82 -28.63 -14.31
CA ARG A 446 -15.20 -29.28 -15.45
C ARG A 446 -15.42 -30.78 -15.37
N ALA A 447 -16.06 -31.36 -16.38
CA ALA A 447 -16.19 -32.80 -16.57
C ALA A 447 -15.18 -33.28 -17.63
N VAL A 448 -14.45 -34.35 -17.35
CA VAL A 448 -13.43 -34.94 -18.23
C VAL A 448 -13.64 -36.44 -18.32
N ALA A 449 -13.56 -36.99 -19.52
CA ALA A 449 -13.37 -38.43 -19.69
C ALA A 449 -11.92 -38.77 -19.34
N VAL A 450 -11.69 -39.63 -18.35
CA VAL A 450 -10.37 -39.93 -17.78
C VAL A 450 -9.39 -40.52 -18.81
N ASP A 451 -9.90 -41.08 -19.90
CA ASP A 451 -9.11 -41.52 -21.06
C ASP A 451 -8.58 -40.35 -21.93
N GLY A 452 -8.88 -39.10 -21.56
CA GLY A 452 -8.47 -37.87 -22.24
C GLY A 452 -9.26 -37.56 -23.51
N SER A 453 -10.31 -38.32 -23.82
CA SER A 453 -11.01 -38.24 -25.09
C SER A 453 -11.98 -37.06 -25.23
N ALA A 454 -12.45 -36.51 -24.10
CA ALA A 454 -13.46 -35.47 -24.08
C ALA A 454 -13.37 -34.66 -22.77
N THR A 455 -13.70 -33.39 -22.87
CA THR A 455 -13.80 -32.47 -21.72
C THR A 455 -14.91 -31.48 -22.00
N ALA A 456 -15.63 -31.05 -20.97
CA ALA A 456 -16.62 -29.99 -21.04
C ALA A 456 -16.59 -29.21 -19.73
N SER A 457 -16.67 -27.88 -19.82
CA SER A 457 -16.62 -26.99 -18.67
C SER A 457 -17.83 -26.05 -18.66
N ARG A 458 -18.35 -25.75 -17.47
CA ARG A 458 -19.40 -24.75 -17.27
C ARG A 458 -19.12 -23.91 -16.04
N THR A 459 -19.19 -22.60 -16.21
CA THR A 459 -19.07 -21.62 -15.13
C THR A 459 -20.39 -21.50 -14.37
N PHE A 460 -20.30 -21.33 -13.06
CA PHE A 460 -21.44 -21.00 -12.20
C PHE A 460 -20.98 -20.13 -11.03
N SER A 461 -21.92 -19.44 -10.39
CA SER A 461 -21.67 -18.60 -9.23
C SER A 461 -22.26 -19.22 -7.96
N VAL A 462 -21.59 -19.02 -6.83
CA VAL A 462 -22.09 -19.38 -5.49
C VAL A 462 -22.45 -18.10 -4.75
N ALA A 463 -23.66 -18.05 -4.20
CA ALA A 463 -24.15 -16.95 -3.37
C ALA A 463 -24.56 -17.50 -1.99
N ARG A 464 -24.52 -16.65 -0.96
CA ARG A 464 -24.99 -16.97 0.39
C ARG A 464 -26.25 -16.21 0.74
#